data_AF-A0A8X6I2I4-F1
#
_entry.id   AF-A0A8X6I2I4-F1
#
_cell.length_a   1.000
_cell.length_b   1.000
_cell.length_c   1.000
_cell.angle_alpha   90.00
_cell.angle_beta   90.00
_cell.angle_gamma   90.00
#
_symmetry.space_group_name_H-M   'P 1'
#
loop_
_entity.id
_entity.type
_entity.pdbx_description
1 polymer ?
#
loop_
_entity_poly.entity_id
_entity_poly.type
_entity_poly.pdbx_seq_one_letter_code
_entity_poly.pdbx_strand_id
1 'polypeptide(L)'
;MPKHKRSFNVSLQAKYLFIKQINSPSDVRCDKCRTELRVSHSGAGDIEQLLKSEKHKNANRAAALSFSMLTFFNKSKAPISKDLDIAATEGV
;
A
#
# COMPACT_ATOMS: atom_id res chain seq x y z
N MET A 1 -25.60 -24.90 -17.60
CA MET A 1 -24.25 -25.08 -17.05
C MET A 1 -24.16 -24.33 -15.73
N PRO A 2 -23.78 -24.95 -14.59
CA PRO A 2 -23.65 -24.24 -13.34
C PRO A 2 -22.47 -23.27 -13.42
N LYS A 3 -22.75 -21.99 -13.29
CA LYS A 3 -21.74 -20.92 -13.19
C LYS A 3 -20.98 -21.12 -11.87
N HIS A 4 -19.83 -21.80 -11.89
CA HIS A 4 -18.96 -21.89 -10.72
C HIS A 4 -18.54 -20.48 -10.30
N LYS A 5 -19.07 -20.01 -9.17
CA LYS A 5 -18.59 -18.79 -8.52
C LYS A 5 -17.21 -19.11 -7.95
N ARG A 6 -16.15 -18.48 -8.45
CA ARG A 6 -14.84 -18.52 -7.80
C ARG A 6 -14.88 -17.65 -6.56
N SER A 7 -14.39 -18.17 -5.44
CA SER A 7 -14.10 -17.43 -4.23
C SER A 7 -12.62 -17.02 -4.20
N PHE A 8 -12.31 -16.04 -3.35
CA PHE A 8 -10.95 -15.74 -2.95
C PHE A 8 -10.39 -16.94 -2.17
N ASN A 9 -9.39 -17.60 -2.76
CA ASN A 9 -8.81 -18.82 -2.23
C ASN A 9 -7.43 -18.57 -1.62
N VAL A 10 -6.90 -19.56 -0.89
CA VAL A 10 -5.59 -19.48 -0.22
C VAL A 10 -4.47 -19.15 -1.20
N SER A 11 -4.52 -19.66 -2.44
CA SER A 11 -3.51 -19.38 -3.47
C SER A 11 -3.52 -17.91 -3.91
N LEU A 12 -4.70 -17.30 -4.07
CA LEU A 12 -4.86 -15.87 -4.37
C LEU A 12 -4.42 -15.01 -3.20
N GLN A 13 -4.73 -15.43 -1.97
CA GLN A 13 -4.28 -14.73 -0.76
C GLN A 13 -2.75 -14.76 -0.62
N ALA A 14 -2.12 -15.91 -0.89
CA ALA A 14 -0.66 -16.04 -0.89
C ALA A 14 0.00 -15.18 -1.97
N LYS A 15 -0.61 -15.06 -3.16
CA LYS A 15 -0.10 -14.22 -4.26
C LYS A 15 -0.29 -12.72 -3.99
N TYR A 16 -1.39 -12.34 -3.36
CA TYR A 16 -1.77 -10.95 -3.15
C TYR A 16 -1.97 -10.65 -1.65
N LEU A 17 -0.88 -10.63 -0.88
CA LEU A 17 -0.89 -10.44 0.59
C LEU A 17 -1.54 -9.13 1.05
N PHE A 18 -1.57 -8.11 0.18
CA PHE A 18 -2.20 -6.81 0.45
C PHE A 18 -3.70 -6.78 0.09
N ILE A 19 -4.28 -7.91 -0.31
CA ILE A 19 -5.70 -8.07 -0.58
C ILE A 19 -6.30 -8.94 0.50
N LYS A 20 -7.34 -8.43 1.16
CA LYS A 20 -8.03 -9.10 2.26
C LYS A 20 -9.46 -9.39 1.87
N GLN A 21 -9.94 -10.57 2.24
CA GLN A 21 -11.36 -10.87 2.18
C GLN A 21 -12.13 -9.98 3.17
N ILE A 22 -13.32 -9.55 2.77
CA ILE A 22 -14.23 -8.74 3.60
C ILE A 22 -15.56 -9.48 3.81
N ASN A 23 -16.67 -8.92 3.36
CA ASN A 23 -18.04 -9.34 3.68
C ASN A 23 -18.42 -10.72 3.15
N SER A 24 -17.85 -11.16 2.04
CA SER A 24 -18.21 -12.44 1.41
C SER A 24 -16.96 -13.16 0.87
N PRO A 25 -17.06 -14.47 0.56
CA PRO A 25 -15.94 -15.25 0.02
C PRO A 25 -15.38 -14.69 -1.29
N SER A 26 -16.15 -13.87 -2.00
CA SER A 26 -15.75 -13.24 -3.25
C SER A 26 -15.44 -11.75 -3.08
N ASP A 27 -15.86 -11.12 -1.99
CA ASP A 27 -15.62 -9.69 -1.77
C ASP A 27 -14.26 -9.50 -1.10
N VAL A 28 -13.39 -8.73 -1.74
CA VAL A 28 -12.04 -8.44 -1.25
C VAL A 28 -11.75 -6.95 -1.29
N ARG A 29 -10.85 -6.52 -0.43
CA ARG A 29 -10.39 -5.14 -0.32
C ARG A 29 -8.88 -5.09 -0.46
N CYS A 30 -8.39 -4.14 -1.25
CA CYS A 30 -6.97 -3.84 -1.35
C CYS A 30 -6.55 -2.89 -0.23
N ASP A 31 -5.58 -3.28 0.60
CA ASP A 31 -5.09 -2.42 1.68
C ASP A 31 -4.32 -1.20 1.17
N LYS A 32 -3.68 -1.29 0.00
CA LYS A 32 -2.91 -0.18 -0.58
C LYS A 32 -3.78 0.95 -1.08
N CYS A 33 -4.81 0.65 -1.88
CA CYS A 33 -5.67 1.66 -2.50
C CYS A 33 -7.07 1.75 -1.87
N ARG A 34 -7.34 0.94 -0.83
CA ARG A 34 -8.61 0.86 -0.09
C ARG A 34 -9.84 0.53 -0.94
N THR A 35 -9.64 0.14 -2.20
CA THR A 35 -10.70 -0.26 -3.12
C THR A 35 -11.21 -1.66 -2.81
N GLU A 36 -12.53 -1.79 -2.81
CA GLU A 36 -13.24 -3.05 -2.69
C GLU A 36 -13.59 -3.56 -4.09
N LEU A 37 -13.42 -4.86 -4.32
CA LEU A 37 -13.82 -5.51 -5.55
C LEU A 37 -14.40 -6.89 -5.25
N ARG A 38 -15.23 -7.39 -6.17
CA ARG A 38 -15.73 -8.75 -6.11
C ARG A 38 -14.94 -9.63 -7.08
N VAL A 39 -14.16 -10.54 -6.52
CA VAL A 39 -13.47 -11.63 -7.21
C VAL A 39 -14.53 -12.60 -7.71
N SER A 40 -14.96 -12.40 -8.95
CA SER A 40 -16.08 -13.13 -9.56
C SER A 40 -15.52 -14.23 -10.47
N HIS A 41 -16.06 -14.39 -11.68
CA HIS A 41 -15.67 -15.42 -12.63
C HIS A 41 -14.18 -15.43 -12.98
N SER A 42 -13.53 -14.25 -13.03
CA SER A 42 -12.15 -14.10 -13.49
C SER A 42 -11.12 -14.34 -12.40
N GLY A 43 -11.51 -14.28 -11.11
CA GLY A 43 -10.60 -14.56 -10.01
C GLY A 43 -9.41 -13.59 -9.96
N ALA A 44 -8.24 -14.11 -10.31
CA ALA A 44 -7.02 -13.32 -10.46
C ALA A 44 -7.16 -12.17 -11.48
N GLY A 45 -7.96 -12.35 -12.54
CA GLY A 45 -8.15 -11.32 -13.56
C GLY A 45 -8.77 -10.04 -13.00
N ASP A 46 -9.73 -10.15 -12.08
CA ASP A 46 -10.36 -9.00 -11.43
C ASP A 46 -9.35 -8.24 -10.56
N ILE A 47 -8.47 -8.99 -9.89
CA ILE A 47 -7.36 -8.43 -9.10
C ILE A 47 -6.34 -7.74 -10.00
N GLU A 48 -5.94 -8.36 -11.12
CA GLU A 48 -4.97 -7.77 -12.05
C GLU A 48 -5.52 -6.49 -12.71
N GLN A 49 -6.82 -6.45 -13.00
CA GLN A 49 -7.48 -5.22 -13.46
C GLN A 49 -7.45 -4.13 -12.39
N LEU A 50 -7.71 -4.47 -11.11
CA LEU A 50 -7.55 -3.52 -10.01
C LEU A 50 -6.12 -2.96 -9.97
N LEU A 51 -5.09 -3.80 -10.11
CA LEU A 51 -3.69 -3.36 -10.07
C LEU A 51 -3.34 -2.40 -11.21
N LYS A 52 -3.99 -2.58 -12.38
CA LYS A 52 -3.85 -1.68 -13.53
C LYS A 52 -4.65 -0.39 -13.42
N SER A 53 -5.59 -0.31 -12.46
CA SER A 53 -6.41 0.89 -12.27
C SER A 53 -5.59 2.10 -11.82
N GLU A 54 -5.95 3.29 -12.30
CA GLU A 54 -5.29 4.54 -11.92
C GLU A 54 -5.36 4.79 -10.41
N LYS A 55 -6.45 4.40 -9.75
CA LYS A 55 -6.58 4.51 -8.29
C LYS A 55 -5.49 3.71 -7.57
N HIS A 56 -5.17 2.50 -8.04
CA HIS A 56 -4.10 1.70 -7.45
C HIS A 56 -2.71 2.29 -7.74
N LYS A 57 -2.46 2.73 -8.99
CA LYS A 57 -1.20 3.38 -9.36
C LYS A 57 -0.95 4.66 -8.55
N ASN A 58 -1.96 5.50 -8.40
CA ASN A 58 -1.89 6.74 -7.62
C ASN A 58 -1.65 6.46 -6.14
N ALA A 59 -2.32 5.48 -5.56
CA ALA A 59 -2.06 5.07 -4.17
C ALA A 59 -0.63 4.58 -3.96
N ASN A 60 -0.09 3.76 -4.89
CA ASN A 60 1.30 3.31 -4.84
C ASN A 60 2.28 4.47 -4.97
N ARG A 61 2.03 5.42 -5.90
CA ARG A 61 2.87 6.61 -6.07
C ARG A 61 2.87 7.49 -4.82
N ALA A 62 1.69 7.72 -4.22
CA ALA A 62 1.57 8.48 -2.98
C ALA A 62 2.34 7.80 -1.83
N ALA A 63 2.22 6.48 -1.67
CA ALA A 63 2.96 5.73 -0.66
C ALA A 63 4.48 5.86 -0.84
N ALA A 64 4.98 5.76 -2.08
CA ALA A 64 6.40 5.92 -2.38
C ALA A 64 6.93 7.33 -2.07
N LEU A 65 6.15 8.37 -2.41
CA LEU A 65 6.50 9.77 -2.10
C LEU A 65 6.52 10.02 -0.59
N SER A 66 5.53 9.51 0.14
CA SER A 66 5.48 9.62 1.60
C SER A 66 6.68 8.96 2.27
N PHE A 67 7.10 7.78 1.78
CA PHE A 67 8.30 7.11 2.28
C PHE A 67 9.56 7.94 2.01
N SER A 68 9.69 8.50 0.80
CA SER A 68 10.80 9.41 0.46
C SER A 68 10.87 10.60 1.42
N MET A 69 9.75 11.29 1.65
CA MET A 69 9.71 12.43 2.59
C MET A 69 10.07 12.00 4.01
N LEU A 70 9.52 10.89 4.51
CA LEU A 70 9.85 10.38 5.84
C LEU A 70 11.35 10.11 5.98
N THR A 71 11.98 9.48 4.98
CA THR A 71 13.42 9.24 5.00
C THR A 71 14.25 10.52 4.94
N PHE A 72 13.81 11.52 4.18
CA PHE A 72 14.46 12.83 4.14
C PHE A 72 14.42 13.51 5.51
N PHE A 73 13.24 13.57 6.15
CA PHE A 73 13.08 14.14 7.49
C PHE A 73 13.82 13.38 8.58
N ASN A 74 13.97 12.06 8.46
CA ASN A 74 14.76 11.28 9.40
C ASN A 74 16.27 11.54 9.25
N LYS A 75 16.75 11.80 8.03
CA LYS A 75 18.15 12.17 7.79
C LYS A 75 18.48 13.57 8.31
N SER A 76 17.54 14.51 8.25
CA SER A 76 17.75 15.88 8.78
C SER A 76 17.66 15.99 10.30
N LYS A 77 17.17 14.94 11.00
CA LYS A 77 17.16 14.88 12.48
C LYS A 77 18.45 14.32 13.10
N ALA A 78 19.39 13.82 12.31
CA ALA A 78 20.71 13.52 12.82
C ALA A 78 21.43 14.86 13.01
N PRO A 79 21.75 15.30 14.25
CA PRO A 79 22.52 16.52 14.44
C PRO A 79 23.86 16.30 13.72
N ILE A 80 24.10 17.10 12.70
CA ILE A 80 25.44 17.27 12.16
C ILE A 80 26.22 17.83 13.34
N SER A 81 27.25 17.12 13.83
CA SER A 81 27.97 17.47 15.07
C SER A 81 28.49 18.92 15.13
N LYS A 82 28.46 19.62 14.00
CA LYS A 82 28.88 21.01 13.81
C LYS A 82 27.85 22.04 14.31
N ASP A 83 26.55 21.69 14.44
CA ASP A 83 25.50 22.59 14.92
C ASP A 83 25.39 22.65 16.45
N LEU A 84 25.99 21.69 17.17
CA LEU A 84 26.00 21.68 18.64
C LEU A 84 26.98 22.69 19.24
N ASP A 85 28.07 23.03 18.52
CA ASP A 85 29.08 23.99 19.01
C ASP A 85 28.67 25.46 18.84
N ILE A 86 27.71 25.76 17.94
CA ILE A 86 27.29 27.15 17.66
C ILE A 86 26.29 27.63 18.74
N ALA A 87 25.40 26.76 19.23
CA ALA A 87 24.39 27.14 20.22
C ALA A 87 24.97 27.47 21.62
N ALA A 88 26.21 27.06 21.91
CA ALA A 88 26.86 27.33 23.19
C ALA A 88 27.50 28.73 23.28
N THR A 89 27.56 29.49 22.18
CA THR A 89 28.34 30.75 22.12
C THR A 89 27.48 32.03 22.23
N GLU A 90 26.16 31.96 22.04
CA GLU A 90 25.26 33.15 22.05
C GLU A 90 24.56 33.40 23.41
N GLY A 91 24.90 32.64 24.45
CA GLY A 91 24.31 32.72 25.79
C GLY A 91 25.20 33.41 26.84
N VAL A 92 25.93 34.46 26.46
CA VAL A 92 26.68 35.34 27.40
C VAL A 92 25.88 36.61 27.67
#